data_AF-A0A644W8I1-F1
#
_entry.id   AF-A0A644W8I1-F1
#
_cell.length_a   1.000
_cell.length_b   1.000
_cell.length_c   1.000
_cell.angle_alpha   90.00
_cell.angle_beta   90.00
_cell.angle_gamma   90.00
#
_symmetry.space_group_name_H-M   'P 1'
#
loop_
_entity.id
_entity.type
_entity.pdbx_description
1 polymer ?
#
loop_
_entity_poly.entity_id
_entity_poly.type
_entity_poly.pdbx_seq_one_letter_code
_entity_poly.pdbx_strand_id
1 'polypeptide(L)'
;MKIVSNFNELITNSQTLDGYLRSQVDPEYDFALNLIKKGTCFVAVGVSGAYKFYPSRFIGYADNSMDAHLNNVEKDGKETNPAISKILGAKPSINSILNQEYARYCEALGFVPRDKGAFGTERKFWVIEK
;
A
#
# COMPACT_ATOMS: atom_id res chain seq x y z
N MET A 1 -3.75 -2.81 -16.71
CA MET A 1 -4.48 -1.63 -16.18
C MET A 1 -3.66 -0.37 -16.41
N LYS A 2 -4.27 0.82 -16.47
CA LYS A 2 -3.54 2.09 -16.55
C LYS A 2 -2.71 2.30 -15.27
N ILE A 3 -1.44 2.68 -15.41
CA ILE A 3 -0.57 3.04 -14.28
C ILE A 3 -0.87 4.49 -13.88
N VAL A 4 -0.79 4.78 -12.58
CA VAL A 4 -0.92 6.16 -12.08
C VAL A 4 0.14 7.09 -12.68
N SER A 5 -0.22 8.35 -12.82
CA SER A 5 0.56 9.39 -13.50
C SER A 5 0.75 10.64 -12.63
N ASN A 6 -0.06 10.78 -11.57
CA ASN A 6 -0.05 11.95 -10.70
C ASN A 6 -0.42 11.59 -9.25
N PHE A 7 -0.19 12.54 -8.36
CA PHE A 7 -0.41 12.38 -6.92
C PHE A 7 -1.88 12.13 -6.57
N ASN A 8 -2.82 12.77 -7.27
CA ASN A 8 -4.25 12.62 -6.98
C ASN A 8 -4.72 11.19 -7.23
N GLU A 9 -4.29 10.55 -8.32
CA GLU A 9 -4.63 9.15 -8.60
C GLU A 9 -4.10 8.21 -7.49
N LEU A 10 -2.90 8.45 -6.95
CA LEU A 10 -2.38 7.70 -5.79
C LEU A 10 -3.26 7.86 -4.55
N ILE A 11 -3.66 9.11 -4.26
CA ILE A 11 -4.49 9.41 -3.09
C ILE A 11 -5.90 8.83 -3.23
N THR A 12 -6.50 8.91 -4.42
CA THR A 12 -7.81 8.30 -4.70
C THR A 12 -7.78 6.80 -4.40
N ASN A 13 -6.79 6.07 -4.89
CA ASN A 13 -6.68 4.63 -4.61
C ASN A 13 -6.40 4.35 -3.12
N SER A 14 -5.64 5.22 -2.45
CA SER A 14 -5.40 5.13 -1.01
C SER A 14 -6.72 5.28 -0.23
N GLN A 15 -7.58 6.20 -0.64
CA GLN A 15 -8.92 6.40 -0.08
C GLN A 15 -9.85 5.22 -0.36
N THR A 16 -9.76 4.61 -1.54
CA THR A 16 -10.49 3.37 -1.85
C THR A 16 -10.11 2.26 -0.87
N LEU A 17 -8.80 2.04 -0.64
CA LEU A 17 -8.34 1.03 0.31
C LEU A 17 -8.77 1.35 1.76
N ASP A 18 -8.71 2.62 2.16
CA ASP A 18 -9.24 3.08 3.46
C ASP A 18 -10.74 2.79 3.58
N GLY A 19 -11.50 2.93 2.49
CA GLY A 19 -12.92 2.57 2.41
C GLY A 19 -13.16 1.12 2.79
N TYR A 20 -12.41 0.20 2.19
CA TYR A 20 -12.51 -1.24 2.46
C TYR A 20 -12.12 -1.60 3.91
N LEU A 21 -11.06 -0.99 4.44
CA LEU A 21 -10.62 -1.24 5.82
C LEU A 21 -11.62 -0.71 6.86
N ARG A 22 -12.24 0.44 6.57
CA ARG A 22 -13.20 1.10 7.47
C ARG A 22 -14.58 0.45 7.43
N SER A 23 -15.03 -0.04 6.28
CA SER A 23 -16.34 -0.67 6.16
C SER A 23 -16.42 -1.96 6.98
N GLN A 24 -15.31 -2.71 7.07
CA GLN A 24 -15.26 -4.03 7.70
C GLN A 24 -16.31 -4.99 7.12
N VAL A 25 -16.59 -4.85 5.82
CA VAL A 25 -17.53 -5.71 5.09
C VAL A 25 -16.77 -6.58 4.09
N ASP A 26 -16.99 -7.88 4.18
CA ASP A 26 -16.42 -8.84 3.24
C ASP A 26 -17.18 -8.84 1.90
N PRO A 27 -16.48 -9.09 0.78
CA PRO A 27 -15.10 -9.56 0.67
C PRO A 27 -14.02 -8.46 0.65
N GLU A 28 -14.41 -7.19 0.62
CA GLU A 28 -13.49 -6.06 0.43
C GLU A 28 -12.53 -5.87 1.61
N TYR A 29 -13.04 -6.06 2.84
CA TYR A 29 -12.24 -5.97 4.05
C TYR A 29 -11.11 -7.02 4.06
N ASP A 30 -11.46 -8.29 3.89
CA ASP A 30 -10.49 -9.39 3.77
C ASP A 30 -9.50 -9.19 2.63
N PHE A 31 -9.95 -8.67 1.49
CA PHE A 31 -9.08 -8.31 0.37
C PHE A 31 -8.05 -7.26 0.78
N ALA A 32 -8.48 -6.16 1.42
CA ALA A 32 -7.61 -5.08 1.84
C ALA A 32 -6.57 -5.54 2.88
N LEU A 33 -6.99 -6.32 3.88
CA LEU A 33 -6.07 -6.92 4.87
C LEU A 33 -5.02 -7.79 4.18
N ASN A 34 -5.42 -8.60 3.20
CA ASN A 34 -4.50 -9.46 2.44
C ASN A 34 -3.46 -8.66 1.66
N LEU A 35 -3.83 -7.50 1.09
CA LEU A 35 -2.87 -6.63 0.41
C LEU A 35 -1.83 -6.07 1.37
N ILE A 36 -2.26 -5.61 2.56
CA ILE A 36 -1.36 -5.07 3.59
C ILE A 36 -0.42 -6.17 4.09
N LYS A 37 -0.97 -7.36 4.36
CA LYS A 37 -0.22 -8.51 4.89
C LYS A 37 0.85 -9.03 3.93
N LYS A 38 0.58 -8.99 2.62
CA LYS A 38 1.46 -9.56 1.57
C LYS A 38 2.32 -8.51 0.86
N GLY A 39 2.14 -7.22 1.15
CA GLY A 39 2.87 -6.15 0.50
C GLY A 39 4.37 -6.14 0.86
N THR A 40 5.18 -5.59 -0.05
CA THR A 40 6.64 -5.41 0.14
C THR A 40 7.03 -3.93 0.02
N CYS A 41 6.52 -3.23 -0.99
CA CYS A 41 6.70 -1.78 -1.11
C CYS A 41 5.40 -1.06 -0.72
N PHE A 42 5.53 -0.04 0.11
CA PHE A 42 4.39 0.73 0.63
C PHE A 42 4.64 2.23 0.49
N VAL A 43 3.58 2.99 0.23
CA VAL A 43 3.58 4.43 0.53
C VAL A 43 3.10 4.58 1.97
N ALA A 44 3.96 5.10 2.83
CA ALA A 44 3.66 5.44 4.21
C ALA A 44 3.20 6.90 4.27
N VAL A 45 2.00 7.14 4.79
CA VAL A 45 1.42 8.48 4.93
C VAL A 45 1.26 8.79 6.41
N GLY A 46 1.99 9.80 6.89
CA GLY A 46 1.87 10.32 8.25
C GLY A 46 0.58 11.12 8.40
N VAL A 47 -0.21 10.83 9.44
CA VAL A 47 -1.42 11.58 9.82
C VAL A 47 -1.49 11.63 11.34
N SER A 48 -1.46 12.83 11.92
CA SER A 48 -1.64 13.06 13.36
C SER A 48 -0.74 12.20 14.27
N GLY A 49 0.51 11.97 13.86
CA GLY A 49 1.49 11.21 14.64
C GLY A 49 1.43 9.68 14.46
N ALA A 50 0.58 9.17 13.56
CA ALA A 50 0.55 7.77 13.17
C ALA A 50 0.74 7.62 11.65
N TYR A 51 1.16 6.44 11.19
CA TYR A 51 1.30 6.15 9.76
C TYR A 51 0.23 5.18 9.27
N LYS A 52 -0.28 5.45 8.07
CA LYS A 52 -1.01 4.48 7.25
C LYS A 52 -0.12 3.94 6.15
N PHE A 53 -0.33 2.68 5.77
CA PHE A 53 0.53 1.97 4.82
C PHE A 53 -0.26 1.44 3.62
N TYR A 54 0.07 1.94 2.43
CA TYR A 54 -0.66 1.64 1.20
C TYR A 54 0.21 0.79 0.24
N PRO A 55 -0.20 -0.45 -0.11
CA PRO A 55 0.58 -1.35 -0.96
C PRO A 55 0.75 -0.81 -2.39
N SER A 56 2.00 -0.75 -2.87
CA SER A 56 2.34 -0.12 -4.16
C SER A 56 1.57 -0.68 -5.35
N ARG A 57 1.40 -2.01 -5.42
CA ARG A 57 0.65 -2.68 -6.49
C ARG A 57 -0.84 -2.36 -6.50
N PHE A 58 -1.41 -1.95 -5.37
CA PHE A 58 -2.82 -1.55 -5.35
C PHE A 58 -2.96 -0.09 -5.75
N ILE A 59 -2.20 0.80 -5.13
CA ILE A 59 -2.33 2.25 -5.38
C ILE A 59 -1.69 2.70 -6.69
N GLY A 60 -0.78 1.92 -7.27
CA GLY A 60 -0.03 2.27 -8.47
C GLY A 60 -0.76 2.04 -9.79
N TYR A 61 -1.96 1.46 -9.79
CA TYR A 61 -2.82 1.41 -10.97
C TYR A 61 -3.96 2.41 -10.81
N ALA A 62 -4.19 3.27 -11.80
CA ALA A 62 -5.24 4.28 -11.74
C ALA A 62 -6.63 3.66 -11.62
N ASP A 63 -7.52 4.32 -10.87
CA ASP A 63 -8.92 3.93 -10.65
C ASP A 63 -9.08 2.45 -10.23
N ASN A 64 -8.19 1.98 -9.36
CA ASN A 64 -8.14 0.58 -8.97
C ASN A 64 -9.19 0.27 -7.88
N SER A 65 -9.88 -0.85 -8.06
CA SER A 65 -10.85 -1.43 -7.12
C SER A 65 -10.46 -2.86 -6.77
N MET A 66 -11.19 -3.51 -5.85
CA MET A 66 -10.98 -4.95 -5.59
C MET A 66 -11.14 -5.75 -6.89
N ASP A 67 -12.26 -5.57 -7.61
CA ASP A 67 -12.55 -6.31 -8.85
C ASP A 67 -11.49 -6.05 -9.92
N ALA A 68 -11.09 -4.79 -10.13
CA ALA A 68 -10.09 -4.46 -11.13
C ALA A 68 -8.72 -5.08 -10.78
N HIS A 69 -8.34 -5.05 -9.49
CA HIS A 69 -7.10 -5.63 -9.01
C HIS A 69 -7.09 -7.16 -9.14
N LEU A 70 -8.20 -7.83 -8.82
CA LEU A 70 -8.31 -9.28 -8.92
C LEU A 70 -8.27 -9.75 -10.38
N ASN A 71 -8.94 -9.03 -11.28
CA ASN A 71 -8.96 -9.34 -12.72
C ASN A 71 -7.68 -8.95 -13.47
N ASN A 72 -6.82 -8.10 -12.89
CA ASN A 72 -5.53 -7.76 -13.50
C ASN A 72 -4.48 -8.85 -13.23
N VAL A 73 -4.36 -9.83 -14.13
CA VAL A 73 -3.37 -10.92 -14.01
C VAL A 73 -1.92 -10.45 -14.15
N GLU A 74 -1.70 -9.36 -14.90
CA GLU A 74 -0.38 -8.78 -15.18
C GLU A 74 0.10 -7.80 -14.10
N LYS A 75 -0.57 -7.72 -12.94
CA LYS A 75 -0.23 -6.75 -11.88
C LYS A 75 1.19 -6.96 -11.33
N ASP A 76 2.11 -6.04 -11.62
CA ASP A 76 3.50 -6.12 -11.19
C ASP A 76 3.98 -4.84 -10.48
N GLY A 77 4.76 -5.04 -9.41
CA GLY A 77 5.51 -3.99 -8.74
C GLY A 77 6.56 -3.33 -9.64
N LYS A 78 7.06 -4.04 -10.66
CA LYS A 78 8.01 -3.50 -11.65
C LYS A 78 7.42 -2.37 -12.50
N GLU A 79 6.10 -2.32 -12.65
CA GLU A 79 5.40 -1.24 -13.33
C GLU A 79 5.02 -0.10 -12.39
N THR A 80 4.44 -0.45 -11.23
CA THR A 80 3.90 0.52 -10.28
C THR A 80 4.98 1.27 -9.49
N ASN A 81 6.08 0.61 -9.11
CA ASN A 81 7.12 1.24 -8.30
C ASN A 81 7.85 2.40 -9.04
N PRO A 82 8.23 2.28 -10.33
CA PRO A 82 8.81 3.41 -11.07
C PRO A 82 7.86 4.60 -11.19
N ALA A 83 6.56 4.36 -11.42
CA ALA A 83 5.56 5.42 -11.53
C ALA A 83 5.37 6.16 -10.20
N ILE A 84 5.23 5.42 -9.09
CA ILE A 84 5.17 6.00 -7.74
C ILE A 84 6.44 6.81 -7.46
N SER A 85 7.62 6.27 -7.82
CA SER A 85 8.89 6.96 -7.59
C SER A 85 8.99 8.27 -8.37
N LYS A 86 8.47 8.30 -9.60
CA LYS A 86 8.39 9.52 -10.40
C LYS A 86 7.47 10.55 -9.79
N ILE A 87 6.30 10.13 -9.28
CA ILE A 87 5.31 11.03 -8.66
C ILE A 87 5.85 11.59 -7.34
N LEU A 88 6.52 10.78 -6.52
CA LEU A 88 7.01 11.17 -5.20
C LEU A 88 8.45 11.72 -5.20
N GLY A 89 9.13 11.71 -6.35
CA GLY A 89 10.50 12.23 -6.48
C GLY A 89 11.59 11.39 -5.79
N ALA A 90 11.27 10.17 -5.33
CA ALA A 90 12.19 9.32 -4.59
C ALA A 90 11.95 7.82 -4.85
N LYS A 91 12.96 6.98 -4.62
CA LYS A 91 12.81 5.52 -4.63
C LYS A 91 12.41 5.02 -3.24
N PRO A 92 11.71 3.86 -3.13
CA PRO A 92 11.37 3.32 -1.83
C PRO A 92 12.63 2.76 -1.17
N SER A 93 12.82 3.03 0.12
CA SER A 93 13.99 2.59 0.87
C SER A 93 13.60 1.78 2.11
N ILE A 94 14.53 0.98 2.61
CA ILE A 94 14.38 0.31 3.90
C ILE A 94 14.40 1.39 4.98
N ASN A 95 13.46 1.30 5.92
CA ASN A 95 13.38 2.22 7.06
C ASN A 95 12.88 1.42 8.28
N SER A 96 13.74 1.28 9.29
CA SER A 96 13.43 0.50 10.49
C SER A 96 12.33 1.12 11.33
N ILE A 97 12.26 2.44 11.42
CA ILE A 97 11.21 3.17 12.15
C ILE A 97 9.86 2.91 11.47
N LEU A 98 9.76 3.11 10.16
CA LEU A 98 8.51 2.85 9.44
C LEU A 98 8.11 1.38 9.43
N ASN A 99 9.07 0.45 9.50
CA ASN A 99 8.75 -0.96 9.63
C ASN A 99 8.15 -1.28 11.02
N GLN A 100 8.57 -0.58 12.08
CA GLN A 100 7.93 -0.68 13.39
C GLN A 100 6.53 -0.06 13.39
N GLU A 101 6.36 1.11 12.77
CA GLU A 101 5.04 1.74 12.62
C GLU A 101 4.09 0.88 11.78
N TYR A 102 4.61 0.20 10.74
CA TYR A 102 3.83 -0.77 9.97
C TYR A 102 3.35 -1.92 10.84
N ALA A 103 4.18 -2.39 11.79
CA ALA A 103 3.77 -3.45 12.70
C ALA A 103 2.64 -3.00 13.62
N ARG A 104 2.74 -1.80 14.21
CA ARG A 104 1.66 -1.20 15.00
C ARG A 104 0.39 -1.00 14.19
N TYR A 105 0.52 -0.59 12.93
CA TYR A 105 -0.61 -0.45 12.02
C TYR A 105 -1.31 -1.79 11.76
N CYS A 106 -0.54 -2.86 11.54
CA CYS A 106 -1.11 -4.21 11.37
C CYS A 106 -1.82 -4.69 12.65
N GLU A 107 -1.22 -4.47 13.81
CA GLU A 107 -1.84 -4.80 15.10
C GLU A 107 -3.15 -4.05 15.31
N ALA A 108 -3.21 -2.76 14.97
CA ALA A 108 -4.43 -1.95 15.01
C ALA A 108 -5.50 -2.45 14.03
N LEU A 109 -5.09 -3.09 12.93
CA LEU A 109 -5.98 -3.77 11.98
C LEU A 109 -6.36 -5.20 12.43
N GLY A 110 -5.91 -5.65 13.59
CA GLY A 110 -6.29 -6.94 14.18
C GLY A 110 -5.41 -8.13 13.75
N PHE A 111 -4.22 -7.91 13.20
CA PHE A 111 -3.32 -9.02 12.85
C PHE A 111 -1.84 -8.71 13.07
N VAL A 112 -1.08 -9.76 13.41
CA VAL A 112 0.38 -9.65 13.54
C VAL A 112 1.02 -9.82 12.15
N PRO A 113 1.87 -8.89 11.71
CA PRO A 113 2.58 -9.02 10.44
C PRO A 113 3.65 -10.09 10.52
N ARG A 114 4.10 -10.58 9.37
CA ARG A 114 5.35 -11.34 9.29
C ARG A 114 6.55 -10.39 9.47
N ASP A 115 7.63 -10.89 10.06
CA ASP A 115 8.88 -10.14 10.25
C ASP A 115 9.39 -9.49 8.95
N LYS A 116 9.25 -10.21 7.84
CA LYS A 116 9.64 -9.75 6.49
C LYS A 116 8.45 -9.71 5.54
N GLY A 117 8.58 -8.94 4.46
CA GLY A 117 7.62 -8.90 3.35
C GLY A 117 7.59 -10.22 2.56
N ALA A 118 6.92 -10.20 1.40
CA ALA A 118 6.85 -11.39 0.54
C ALA A 118 8.24 -11.92 0.18
N PHE A 119 8.38 -13.25 0.14
CA PHE A 119 9.63 -13.97 -0.16
C PHE A 119 10.80 -13.67 0.79
N GLY A 120 10.52 -13.21 2.01
CA GLY A 120 11.57 -12.88 2.98
C GLY A 120 12.31 -11.58 2.67
N THR A 121 11.76 -10.72 1.82
CA THR A 121 12.35 -9.43 1.44
C THR A 121 12.00 -8.37 2.49
N GLU A 122 12.94 -7.49 2.83
CA GLU A 122 12.64 -6.34 3.69
C GLU A 122 11.64 -5.40 3.02
N ARG A 123 10.73 -4.84 3.83
CA ARG A 123 9.76 -3.85 3.35
C ARG A 123 10.48 -2.56 3.00
N LYS A 124 9.97 -1.88 1.98
CA LYS A 124 10.50 -0.60 1.50
C LYS A 124 9.39 0.44 1.46
N PHE A 125 9.73 1.68 1.76
CA PHE A 125 8.76 2.74 1.98
C PHE A 125 9.10 3.96 1.14
N TRP A 126 8.07 4.56 0.54
CA TRP A 126 8.05 6.01 0.31
C TRP A 126 7.35 6.67 1.49
N VAL A 127 7.68 7.94 1.76
CA VAL A 127 7.10 8.68 2.89
C VAL A 127 6.41 9.93 2.37
N ILE A 128 5.21 10.17 2.84
CA ILE A 128 4.48 11.43 2.68
C ILE A 128 4.16 11.94 4.08
N GLU A 129 4.71 13.09 4.44
CA GLU A 129 4.36 13.81 5.66
C GLU A 129 3.21 14.77 5.35
N LYS A 130 2.16 14.76 6.18
CA LYS A 130 1.00 15.67 6.09
C LYS A 130 0.79 16.43 7.38
#